data_AF-A0A4R4TLP3-F1
#
_entry.id   AF-A0A4R4TLP3-F1
#
_cell.length_a   1.000
_cell.length_b   1.000
_cell.length_c   1.000
_cell.angle_alpha   90.00
_cell.angle_beta   90.00
_cell.angle_gamma   90.00
#
_symmetry.space_group_name_H-M   'P 1'
#
loop_
_entity.id
_entity.type
_entity.pdbx_description
1 polymer ?
#
loop_
_entity_poly.entity_id
_entity_poly.type
_entity_poly.pdbx_seq_one_letter_code
_entity_poly.pdbx_strand_id
1 'polypeptide(L)'
;MAGAEQAFYKSINDIMSARYFHMRAAAGAWMALARAAGAESGALSGSASEAESQEGLGLLELADRMNAVSGWAEGAGAVAQQIADQLSRAGERSAQATERAVELDVEFSEVNAWEQQRIDVIDVGMGVIRTNEVADDRRDALRRQAEAVLDALGDEFARVIGAEPPPAPEGGAGDNTFSAAASNG
;
A
#
# COMPACT_ATOMS: atom_id res chain seq x y z
N MET A 1 -16.90 30.33 10.76
CA MET A 1 -15.53 29.90 11.07
C MET A 1 -15.43 28.44 11.54
N ALA A 2 -16.44 27.87 12.22
CA ALA A 2 -16.43 26.46 12.63
C ALA A 2 -16.22 25.41 11.50
N GLY A 3 -16.50 25.74 10.24
CA GLY A 3 -16.36 24.80 9.12
C GLY A 3 -14.93 24.51 8.68
N ALA A 4 -14.02 25.50 8.71
CA ALA A 4 -12.63 25.32 8.24
C ALA A 4 -11.79 24.53 9.24
N GLU A 5 -11.94 24.83 10.52
CA GLU A 5 -11.34 24.09 11.63
C GLU A 5 -11.86 22.64 11.68
N GLN A 6 -13.17 22.44 11.53
CA GLN A 6 -13.75 21.11 11.49
C GLN A 6 -13.26 20.29 10.28
N ALA A 7 -13.10 20.94 9.11
CA ALA A 7 -12.52 20.30 7.94
C ALA A 7 -11.04 19.92 8.15
N PHE A 8 -10.24 20.80 8.77
CA PHE A 8 -8.85 20.52 9.13
C PHE A 8 -8.76 19.30 10.06
N TYR A 9 -9.48 19.31 11.19
CA TYR A 9 -9.45 18.20 12.14
C TYR A 9 -10.01 16.90 11.56
N LYS A 10 -10.96 16.98 10.63
CA LYS A 10 -11.42 15.81 9.88
C LYS A 10 -10.26 15.21 9.08
N SER A 11 -9.56 16.01 8.28
CA SER A 11 -8.42 15.53 7.48
C SER A 11 -7.31 14.93 8.34
N ILE A 12 -6.97 15.56 9.47
CA ILE A 12 -5.98 15.05 10.42
C ILE A 12 -6.42 13.70 11.01
N ASN A 13 -7.68 13.58 11.44
CA ASN A 13 -8.21 12.32 11.96
C ASN A 13 -8.21 11.21 10.89
N ASP A 14 -8.59 11.54 9.66
CA ASP A 14 -8.59 10.59 8.54
C ASP A 14 -7.15 10.08 8.27
N ILE A 15 -6.16 10.97 8.26
CA ILE A 15 -4.73 10.59 8.12
C ILE A 15 -4.28 9.70 9.29
N MET A 16 -4.56 10.08 10.53
CA MET A 16 -4.14 9.33 11.72
C MET A 16 -4.87 7.98 11.90
N SER A 17 -6.04 7.83 11.30
CA SER A 17 -6.79 6.57 11.29
C SER A 17 -6.16 5.50 10.38
N ALA A 18 -5.21 5.89 9.52
CA ALA A 18 -4.52 4.98 8.62
C ALA A 18 -3.80 3.87 9.39
N ARG A 19 -4.25 2.64 9.20
CA ARG A 19 -3.79 1.44 9.91
C ARG A 19 -2.43 0.91 9.41
N TYR A 20 -1.39 1.74 9.43
CA TYR A 20 -0.07 1.40 8.88
C TYR A 20 0.57 0.15 9.51
N PHE A 21 0.31 -0.13 10.78
CA PHE A 21 0.76 -1.36 11.46
C PHE A 21 0.21 -2.63 10.80
N HIS A 22 -1.06 -2.62 10.38
CA HIS A 22 -1.66 -3.76 9.71
C HIS A 22 -1.08 -3.96 8.30
N MET A 23 -0.77 -2.88 7.60
CA MET A 23 -0.11 -2.93 6.28
C MET A 23 1.29 -3.53 6.39
N ARG A 24 2.09 -3.10 7.38
CA ARG A 24 3.42 -3.68 7.64
C ARG A 24 3.34 -5.15 8.06
N ALA A 25 2.38 -5.53 8.89
CA ALA A 25 2.18 -6.92 9.29
C ALA A 25 1.79 -7.80 8.08
N ALA A 26 0.86 -7.32 7.24
CA ALA A 26 0.46 -7.99 6.01
C ALA A 26 1.64 -8.12 5.03
N ALA A 27 2.45 -7.05 4.87
CA ALA A 27 3.66 -7.11 4.08
C ALA A 27 4.61 -8.21 4.55
N GLY A 28 4.84 -8.32 5.86
CA GLY A 28 5.67 -9.39 6.44
C GLY A 28 5.13 -10.80 6.16
N ALA A 29 3.80 -10.99 6.20
CA ALA A 29 3.17 -12.27 5.85
C ALA A 29 3.38 -12.62 4.37
N TRP A 30 3.25 -11.64 3.47
CA TRP A 30 3.50 -11.83 2.04
C TRP A 30 4.99 -12.11 1.74
N MET A 31 5.93 -11.47 2.45
CA MET A 31 7.35 -11.82 2.33
C MET A 31 7.63 -13.25 2.82
N ALA A 32 6.99 -13.67 3.91
CA ALA A 32 7.13 -15.04 4.40
C ALA A 32 6.60 -16.06 3.39
N LEU A 33 5.46 -15.77 2.73
CA LEU A 33 4.94 -16.58 1.64
C LEU A 33 5.90 -16.63 0.45
N ALA A 34 6.45 -15.49 0.03
CA ALA A 34 7.42 -15.42 -1.06
C ALA A 34 8.66 -16.29 -0.79
N ARG A 35 9.19 -16.23 0.43
CA ARG A 35 10.32 -17.06 0.86
C ARG A 35 9.98 -18.54 0.90
N ALA A 36 8.80 -18.90 1.40
CA ALA A 36 8.35 -20.29 1.44
C ALA A 36 8.19 -20.85 0.01
N ALA A 37 7.63 -20.07 -0.90
CA ALA A 37 7.45 -20.45 -2.29
C ALA A 37 8.79 -20.65 -3.03
N GLY A 38 9.78 -19.79 -2.78
CA GLY A 38 11.14 -19.96 -3.33
C GLY A 38 11.87 -21.19 -2.77
N ALA A 39 11.72 -21.47 -1.48
CA ALA A 39 12.29 -22.68 -0.87
C ALA A 39 11.66 -23.96 -1.43
N GLU A 40 10.34 -23.96 -1.61
CA GLU A 40 9.60 -25.10 -2.19
C GLU A 40 9.95 -25.32 -3.67
N SER A 41 10.01 -24.24 -4.47
CA SER A 41 10.45 -24.31 -5.87
C SER A 41 11.84 -24.92 -6.00
N GLY A 42 12.81 -24.49 -5.18
CA GLY A 42 14.15 -25.07 -5.19
C GLY A 42 14.19 -26.56 -4.79
N ALA A 43 13.34 -26.97 -3.85
CA ALA A 43 13.21 -28.38 -3.45
C ALA A 43 12.59 -29.24 -4.57
N LEU A 44 11.56 -28.72 -5.24
CA LEU A 44 10.90 -29.38 -6.37
C LEU A 44 11.82 -29.49 -7.59
N SER A 45 12.56 -28.43 -7.93
CA SER A 45 13.51 -28.47 -9.05
C SER A 45 14.68 -29.42 -8.78
N GLY A 46 15.16 -29.47 -7.52
CA GLY A 46 16.19 -30.41 -7.10
C GLY A 46 15.72 -31.87 -7.23
N SER A 47 14.49 -32.13 -6.78
CA SER A 47 13.87 -33.46 -6.87
C SER A 47 13.56 -33.87 -8.32
N ALA A 48 13.17 -32.92 -9.17
CA ALA A 48 12.99 -33.14 -10.61
C ALA A 48 14.31 -33.52 -11.29
N SER A 49 15.38 -32.79 -11.00
CA SER A 49 16.73 -33.08 -11.53
C SER A 49 17.22 -34.47 -11.13
N GLU A 50 16.93 -34.90 -9.89
CA GLU A 50 17.27 -36.24 -9.41
C GLU A 50 16.43 -37.32 -10.12
N ALA A 51 15.14 -37.09 -10.35
CA ALA A 51 14.27 -37.99 -11.10
C ALA A 51 14.68 -38.12 -12.59
N GLU A 52 15.09 -37.02 -13.24
CA GLU A 52 15.63 -37.02 -14.62
C GLU A 52 16.92 -37.83 -14.74
N SER A 53 17.73 -37.89 -13.67
CA SER A 53 18.99 -38.63 -13.65
C SER A 53 18.82 -40.16 -13.58
N GLN A 54 17.61 -40.65 -13.31
CA GLN A 54 17.30 -42.07 -13.19
C GLN A 54 16.68 -42.63 -14.49
N GLU A 55 16.95 -43.90 -14.78
CA GLU A 55 16.38 -44.57 -15.95
C GLU A 55 14.90 -44.90 -15.73
N GLY A 56 14.00 -44.21 -16.46
CA GLY A 56 12.59 -44.56 -16.53
C GLY A 56 11.69 -43.46 -17.08
N LEU A 57 10.86 -43.78 -18.07
CA LEU A 57 9.93 -42.82 -18.70
C LEU A 57 8.95 -42.18 -17.69
N GLY A 58 8.50 -42.93 -16.69
CA GLY A 58 7.61 -42.40 -15.65
C GLY A 58 8.29 -41.42 -14.68
N LEU A 59 9.61 -41.54 -14.47
CA LEU A 59 10.37 -40.60 -13.66
C LEU A 59 10.64 -39.30 -14.43
N LEU A 60 10.80 -39.40 -15.75
CA LEU A 60 10.93 -38.24 -16.62
C LEU A 60 9.63 -37.42 -16.68
N GLU A 61 8.48 -38.09 -16.80
CA GLU A 61 7.17 -37.41 -16.71
C GLU A 61 6.92 -36.81 -15.32
N LEU A 62 7.36 -37.48 -14.25
CA LEU A 62 7.29 -36.93 -12.89
C LEU A 62 8.16 -35.68 -12.75
N ALA A 63 9.37 -35.68 -13.30
CA ALA A 63 10.27 -34.54 -13.28
C ALA A 63 9.68 -33.34 -14.04
N ASP A 64 9.10 -33.54 -15.22
CA ASP A 64 8.42 -32.49 -15.97
C ASP A 64 7.29 -31.84 -15.15
N ARG A 65 6.48 -32.66 -14.46
CA ARG A 65 5.42 -32.17 -13.57
C ARG A 65 5.97 -31.42 -12.37
N MET A 66 7.07 -31.89 -11.77
CA MET A 66 7.74 -31.21 -10.66
C MET A 66 8.34 -29.87 -11.10
N ASN A 67 8.93 -29.80 -12.28
CA ASN A 67 9.43 -28.56 -12.88
C ASN A 67 8.29 -27.56 -13.15
N ALA A 68 7.15 -28.02 -13.66
CA ALA A 68 5.97 -27.18 -13.85
C ALA A 68 5.42 -26.59 -12.54
N VAL A 69 5.33 -27.41 -11.47
CA VAL A 69 4.88 -26.94 -10.15
C VAL A 69 5.93 -26.01 -9.51
N SER A 70 7.22 -26.29 -9.69
CA SER A 70 8.30 -25.40 -9.27
C SER A 70 8.17 -24.01 -9.91
N GLY A 71 7.95 -23.94 -11.23
CA GLY A 71 7.78 -22.67 -11.94
C GLY A 71 6.53 -21.90 -11.48
N TRP A 72 5.44 -22.62 -11.19
CA TRP A 72 4.24 -22.01 -10.58
C TRP A 72 4.55 -21.43 -9.19
N ALA A 73 5.26 -22.18 -8.34
CA ALA A 73 5.64 -21.74 -7.00
C ALA A 73 6.56 -20.51 -7.06
N GLU A 74 7.52 -20.48 -7.98
CA GLU A 74 8.38 -19.31 -8.21
C GLU A 74 7.56 -18.08 -8.63
N GLY A 75 6.63 -18.23 -9.58
CA GLY A 75 5.74 -17.15 -10.00
C GLY A 75 4.84 -16.65 -8.87
N ALA A 76 4.28 -17.55 -8.07
CA ALA A 76 3.47 -17.18 -6.90
C ALA A 76 4.32 -16.44 -5.85
N GLY A 77 5.58 -16.84 -5.66
CA GLY A 77 6.54 -16.17 -4.80
C GLY A 77 6.88 -14.75 -5.28
N ALA A 78 7.06 -14.56 -6.59
CA ALA A 78 7.30 -13.24 -7.19
C ALA A 78 6.12 -12.29 -6.99
N VAL A 79 4.89 -12.79 -7.18
CA VAL A 79 3.65 -12.04 -6.90
C VAL A 79 3.56 -11.65 -5.42
N ALA A 80 3.81 -12.61 -4.51
CA ALA A 80 3.80 -12.35 -3.08
C ALA A 80 4.83 -11.29 -2.68
N GLN A 81 6.03 -11.32 -3.28
CA GLN A 81 7.06 -10.30 -3.04
C GLN A 81 6.60 -8.91 -3.53
N GLN A 82 5.98 -8.83 -4.70
CA GLN A 82 5.45 -7.56 -5.23
C GLN A 82 4.38 -6.96 -4.32
N ILE A 83 3.45 -7.78 -3.82
CA ILE A 83 2.41 -7.35 -2.86
C ILE A 83 3.06 -6.88 -1.56
N ALA A 84 4.07 -7.61 -1.06
CA ALA A 84 4.80 -7.21 0.13
C ALA A 84 5.49 -5.85 -0.01
N ASP A 85 6.11 -5.59 -1.16
CA ASP A 85 6.77 -4.32 -1.44
C ASP A 85 5.77 -3.16 -1.53
N GLN A 86 4.62 -3.37 -2.18
CA GLN A 86 3.54 -2.40 -2.26
C GLN A 86 3.00 -2.04 -0.86
N LEU A 87 2.70 -3.05 -0.04
CA LEU A 87 2.21 -2.85 1.33
C LEU A 87 3.25 -2.19 2.23
N SER A 88 4.53 -2.51 2.05
CA SER A 88 5.63 -1.89 2.80
C SER A 88 5.75 -0.40 2.48
N ARG A 89 5.69 -0.04 1.19
CA ARG A 89 5.72 1.37 0.73
C ARG A 89 4.51 2.14 1.22
N ALA A 90 3.31 1.58 1.11
CA ALA A 90 2.10 2.22 1.62
C ALA A 90 2.11 2.40 3.14
N GLY A 91 2.64 1.41 3.88
CA GLY A 91 2.83 1.52 5.33
C GLY A 91 3.82 2.62 5.71
N GLU A 92 4.92 2.77 4.96
CA GLU A 92 5.90 3.84 5.16
C GLU A 92 5.32 5.23 4.85
N ARG A 93 4.60 5.37 3.73
CA ARG A 93 3.90 6.61 3.38
C ARG A 93 2.85 7.00 4.41
N SER A 94 2.14 6.02 4.95
CA SER A 94 1.17 6.25 6.03
C SER A 94 1.84 6.75 7.31
N ALA A 95 3.02 6.21 7.67
CA ALA A 95 3.79 6.69 8.81
C ALA A 95 4.25 8.15 8.60
N GLN A 96 4.83 8.46 7.44
CA GLN A 96 5.24 9.83 7.09
C GLN A 96 4.06 10.82 7.07
N ALA A 97 2.90 10.40 6.55
CA ALA A 97 1.69 11.21 6.56
C ALA A 97 1.21 11.46 8.00
N THR A 98 1.30 10.46 8.88
CA THR A 98 0.94 10.60 10.31
C THR A 98 1.88 11.58 11.01
N GLU A 99 3.19 11.49 10.78
CA GLU A 99 4.18 12.45 11.32
C GLU A 99 3.84 13.87 10.85
N ARG A 100 3.59 14.07 9.55
CA ARG A 100 3.21 15.39 9.03
C ARG A 100 1.87 15.88 9.59
N ALA A 101 0.91 14.99 9.83
CA ALA A 101 -0.37 15.35 10.43
C ALA A 101 -0.20 15.87 11.87
N VAL A 102 0.68 15.23 12.66
CA VAL A 102 1.01 15.70 14.01
C VAL A 102 1.67 17.08 13.98
N GLU A 103 2.62 17.31 13.06
CA GLU A 103 3.22 18.64 12.88
C GLU A 103 2.18 19.71 12.54
N LEU A 104 1.29 19.41 11.58
CA LEU A 104 0.22 20.32 11.19
C LEU A 104 -0.74 20.64 12.34
N ASP A 105 -1.06 19.65 13.19
CA ASP A 105 -1.91 19.85 14.37
C ASP A 105 -1.26 20.79 15.40
N VAL A 106 0.06 20.68 15.60
CA VAL A 106 0.84 21.60 16.42
C VAL A 106 0.84 23.00 15.81
N GLU A 107 1.17 23.13 14.53
CA GLU A 107 1.17 24.43 13.81
C GLU A 107 -0.21 25.12 13.89
N PHE A 108 -1.31 24.36 13.76
CA PHE A 108 -2.67 24.89 13.88
C PHE A 108 -2.98 25.38 15.30
N SER A 109 -2.58 24.60 16.30
CA SER A 109 -2.72 24.97 17.71
C SER A 109 -1.90 26.21 18.07
N GLU A 110 -0.70 26.36 17.49
CA GLU A 110 0.15 27.55 17.65
C GLU A 110 -0.51 28.80 17.04
N VAL A 111 -1.16 28.69 15.88
CA VAL A 111 -1.91 29.80 15.28
C VAL A 111 -3.06 30.26 16.19
N ASN A 112 -3.79 29.31 16.78
CA ASN A 112 -4.87 29.61 17.72
C ASN A 112 -4.35 30.29 18.99
N ALA A 113 -3.26 29.78 19.57
CA ALA A 113 -2.62 30.39 20.74
C ALA A 113 -2.09 31.79 20.44
N TRP A 114 -1.47 31.97 19.27
CA TRP A 114 -0.97 33.25 18.80
C TRP A 114 -2.10 34.28 18.65
N GLU A 115 -3.22 33.90 18.01
CA GLU A 115 -4.38 34.78 17.81
C GLU A 115 -4.89 35.28 19.17
N GLN A 116 -5.15 34.36 20.09
CA GLN A 116 -5.66 34.68 21.43
C GLN A 116 -4.72 35.63 22.18
N GLN A 117 -3.42 35.31 22.24
CA GLN A 117 -2.42 36.14 22.91
C GLN A 117 -2.34 37.55 22.30
N ARG A 118 -2.50 37.67 20.98
CA ARG A 118 -2.45 38.95 20.29
C ARG A 118 -3.69 39.79 20.54
N ILE A 119 -4.87 39.17 20.54
CA ILE A 119 -6.15 39.86 20.84
C ILE A 119 -6.12 40.40 22.28
N ASP A 120 -5.58 39.64 23.24
CA ASP A 120 -5.51 40.05 24.64
C ASP A 120 -4.64 41.29 24.90
N VAL A 121 -3.71 41.63 23.99
CA VAL A 121 -2.78 42.76 24.13
C VAL A 121 -3.09 43.93 23.18
N ILE A 122 -4.05 43.79 22.27
CA ILE A 122 -4.43 44.82 21.30
C ILE A 122 -5.73 45.50 21.75
N ASP A 123 -5.78 46.82 21.68
CA ASP A 123 -7.02 47.58 21.95
C ASP A 123 -8.13 47.20 20.95
N VAL A 124 -9.35 47.06 21.46
CA VAL A 124 -10.54 46.66 20.68
C VAL A 124 -10.74 47.57 19.46
N GLY A 125 -10.90 46.98 18.27
CA GLY A 125 -11.08 47.73 17.02
C GLY A 125 -10.39 47.08 15.81
N MET A 126 -9.87 47.90 14.89
CA MET A 126 -9.27 47.44 13.62
C MET A 126 -8.08 46.49 13.80
N GLY A 127 -7.36 46.55 14.92
CA GLY A 127 -6.25 45.65 15.22
C GLY A 127 -6.68 44.21 15.51
N VAL A 128 -7.85 44.02 16.14
CA VAL A 128 -8.46 42.71 16.38
C VAL A 128 -8.94 42.10 15.06
N ILE A 129 -9.61 42.90 14.21
CA ILE A 129 -10.08 42.45 12.89
C ILE A 129 -8.91 41.94 12.04
N ARG A 130 -7.84 42.73 11.92
CA ARG A 130 -6.65 42.33 11.15
C ARG A 130 -5.95 41.10 11.72
N THR A 131 -5.99 40.92 13.05
CA THR A 131 -5.42 39.74 13.69
C THR A 131 -6.21 38.48 13.32
N ASN A 132 -7.54 38.56 13.38
CA ASN A 132 -8.43 37.46 12.97
C ASN A 132 -8.25 37.12 11.49
N GLU A 133 -8.16 38.11 10.60
CA GLU A 133 -7.89 37.89 9.17
C GLU A 133 -6.57 37.12 8.94
N VAL A 134 -5.50 37.51 9.63
CA VAL A 134 -4.21 36.81 9.51
C VAL A 134 -4.27 35.39 10.10
N ALA A 135 -5.00 35.20 11.21
CA ALA A 135 -5.20 33.87 11.80
C ALA A 135 -5.98 32.96 10.84
N ASP A 136 -7.06 33.46 10.25
CA ASP A 136 -7.90 32.74 9.31
C ASP A 136 -7.14 32.35 8.04
N ASP A 137 -6.37 33.27 7.45
CA ASP A 137 -5.52 32.97 6.29
C ASP A 137 -4.51 31.84 6.58
N ARG A 138 -3.93 31.85 7.78
CA ARG A 138 -2.99 30.81 8.23
C ARG A 138 -3.69 29.47 8.45
N ARG A 139 -4.86 29.46 9.12
CA ARG A 139 -5.68 28.25 9.31
C ARG A 139 -6.09 27.66 7.97
N ASP A 140 -6.50 28.48 7.01
CA ASP A 140 -6.87 28.02 5.66
C ASP A 140 -5.68 27.50 4.86
N ALA A 141 -4.49 28.05 5.06
CA ALA A 141 -3.26 27.48 4.50
C ALA A 141 -2.95 26.10 5.10
N LEU A 142 -3.06 25.95 6.42
CA LEU A 142 -2.85 24.67 7.12
C LEU A 142 -3.91 23.62 6.74
N ARG A 143 -5.18 24.02 6.60
CA ARG A 143 -6.26 23.19 6.06
C ARG A 143 -5.91 22.61 4.70
N ARG A 144 -5.49 23.45 3.76
CA ARG A 144 -5.09 23.02 2.41
C ARG A 144 -3.88 22.08 2.43
N GLN A 145 -2.95 22.29 3.36
CA GLN A 145 -1.82 21.37 3.53
C GLN A 145 -2.28 20.00 4.06
N ALA A 146 -3.18 19.97 5.04
CA ALA A 146 -3.74 18.72 5.54
C ALA A 146 -4.53 17.96 4.46
N GLU A 147 -5.33 18.67 3.65
CA GLU A 147 -6.03 18.12 2.49
C GLU A 147 -5.04 17.52 1.47
N ALA A 148 -3.97 18.23 1.14
CA ALA A 148 -2.96 17.73 0.22
C ALA A 148 -2.23 16.47 0.73
N VAL A 149 -1.97 16.37 2.04
CA VAL A 149 -1.39 15.16 2.65
C VAL A 149 -2.37 14.00 2.58
N LEU A 150 -3.66 14.25 2.85
CA LEU A 150 -4.71 13.23 2.76
C LEU A 150 -4.89 12.74 1.32
N ASP A 151 -4.91 13.64 0.34
CA ASP A 151 -5.02 13.29 -1.09
C ASP A 151 -3.82 12.46 -1.54
N ALA A 152 -2.59 12.84 -1.17
CA ALA A 152 -1.39 12.08 -1.49
C ALA A 152 -1.39 10.68 -0.86
N LEU A 153 -1.94 10.54 0.34
CA LEU A 153 -2.14 9.25 1.00
C LEU A 153 -3.20 8.41 0.27
N GLY A 154 -4.30 9.04 -0.16
CA GLY A 154 -5.34 8.42 -0.97
C GLY A 154 -4.81 7.89 -2.30
N ASP A 155 -3.98 8.66 -3.00
CA ASP A 155 -3.33 8.27 -4.25
C ASP A 155 -2.42 7.04 -4.06
N GLU A 156 -1.68 6.99 -2.95
CA GLU A 156 -0.82 5.83 -2.66
C GLU A 156 -1.65 4.57 -2.39
N PHE A 157 -2.76 4.68 -1.64
CA PHE A 157 -3.67 3.56 -1.45
C PHE A 157 -4.38 3.16 -2.74
N ALA A 158 -4.75 4.11 -3.60
CA ALA A 158 -5.31 3.81 -4.92
C ALA A 158 -4.32 3.04 -5.80
N ARG A 159 -3.01 3.29 -5.69
CA ARG A 159 -2.00 2.48 -6.39
C ARG A 159 -1.89 1.06 -5.84
N VAL A 160 -2.07 0.85 -4.55
CA VAL A 160 -2.04 -0.50 -3.96
C VAL A 160 -3.32 -1.29 -4.26
N ILE A 161 -4.48 -0.64 -4.20
CA ILE A 161 -5.79 -1.27 -4.42
C ILE A 161 -6.12 -1.40 -5.92
N GLY A 162 -5.73 -0.41 -6.72
CA GLY A 162 -6.01 -0.32 -8.15
C GLY A 162 -4.87 -0.75 -9.05
N ALA A 163 -3.73 -1.24 -8.51
CA ALA A 163 -2.76 -1.94 -9.33
C ALA A 163 -3.41 -3.18 -9.95
N GLU A 164 -3.23 -3.35 -11.26
CA GLU A 164 -3.61 -4.56 -11.96
C GLU A 164 -3.05 -5.77 -11.18
N PRO A 165 -3.89 -6.76 -10.80
CA PRO A 165 -3.39 -7.94 -10.14
C PRO A 165 -2.30 -8.56 -11.03
N PRO A 166 -1.15 -8.91 -10.46
CA PRO A 166 -0.07 -9.45 -11.28
C PRO A 166 -0.57 -10.72 -11.99
N PRO A 167 -0.08 -10.98 -13.22
CA PRO A 167 -0.52 -12.12 -13.99
C PRO A 167 -0.38 -13.38 -13.13
N ALA A 168 -1.42 -14.21 -13.13
CA ALA A 168 -1.37 -15.48 -12.43
C ALA A 168 -0.14 -16.27 -12.93
N PRO A 169 0.54 -17.03 -12.06
CA PRO A 169 1.64 -17.87 -12.49
C PRO A 169 1.14 -18.79 -13.60
N GLU A 170 1.91 -18.96 -14.67
CA GLU A 170 1.53 -19.83 -15.78
C GLU A 170 1.19 -21.23 -15.21
N GLY A 171 -0.07 -21.61 -15.33
CA GLY A 171 -0.54 -22.91 -14.89
C GLY A 171 0.04 -23.98 -15.81
N GLY A 172 1.12 -24.61 -15.37
CA GLY A 172 1.70 -25.76 -16.06
C GLY A 172 0.76 -26.96 -15.97
N ALA A 173 -0.13 -27.13 -16.96
CA ALA A 173 -0.67 -28.42 -17.41
C ALA A 173 -1.60 -28.24 -18.63
N GLY A 174 -1.18 -28.77 -19.78
CA GLY A 174 -2.10 -29.25 -20.81
C GLY A 174 -2.40 -28.29 -21.95
N ASP A 175 -1.73 -28.55 -23.07
CA ASP A 175 -2.16 -28.18 -24.42
C ASP A 175 -3.67 -28.44 -24.61
N ASN A 176 -4.48 -27.36 -24.71
CA ASN A 176 -5.87 -27.46 -25.16
C ASN A 176 -5.89 -27.56 -26.70
N THR A 177 -5.26 -28.61 -27.22
CA THR A 177 -5.58 -29.20 -28.53
C THR A 177 -6.53 -30.37 -28.35
N PHE A 178 -7.65 -30.19 -27.65
CA PHE A 178 -8.79 -31.10 -27.80
C PHE A 178 -10.13 -30.35 -27.80
N SER A 179 -10.83 -30.52 -28.93
CA SER A 179 -12.23 -30.22 -29.18
C SER A 179 -12.62 -28.81 -29.63
N ALA A 180 -12.27 -28.48 -30.88
CA ALA A 180 -13.21 -27.81 -31.80
C ALA A 180 -13.23 -28.49 -33.19
N ALA A 181 -13.06 -29.82 -33.22
CA ALA A 181 -13.28 -30.66 -34.41
C ALA A 181 -14.45 -31.62 -34.15
N ALA A 182 -15.65 -31.07 -33.93
CA ALA A 182 -16.92 -31.81 -33.99
C ALA A 182 -18.11 -30.83 -34.11
N SER A 183 -18.24 -30.16 -35.25
CA SER A 183 -19.55 -29.71 -35.76
C SER A 183 -19.56 -29.76 -37.29
N ASN A 184 -19.49 -30.97 -37.81
CA ASN A 184 -20.07 -31.32 -39.10
C ASN A 184 -20.95 -32.55 -38.85
N GLY A 185 -22.26 -32.31 -38.90
CA GLY A 185 -23.33 -33.28 -38.69
C GLY A 185 -24.67 -32.56 -38.74
#